data_AF-A0A424YBJ2-F1
#
_entry.id   AF-A0A424YBJ2-F1
#
_cell.length_a   1.000
_cell.length_b   1.000
_cell.length_c   1.000
_cell.angle_alpha   90.00
_cell.angle_beta   90.00
_cell.angle_gamma   90.00
#
_symmetry.space_group_name_H-M   'P 1'
#
loop_
_entity.id
_entity.type
_entity.pdbx_description
1 polymer ?
#
loop_
_entity_poly.entity_id
_entity_poly.type
_entity_poly.pdbx_seq_one_letter_code
_entity_poly.pdbx_strand_id
1 'polypeptide(L)'
;MVIKKLPEEFYIMGFLKIVRDKIKKIPTILSNRGFTFIEVLVALTILIVIVFAFTPLLVGSINRIHFAGDKSEALYEGQSEMEVDIAERRTIDGYELVFTYGDNEDTEIVVPGGLVDVEKTKGDASAWLRGLVPFVPTINLYPSLIIEGHETPLKMSVLGRETDFELAKSNNRRFIIYDRHGNKVEEQLITSVSNLEDDVYDQEAEFNITKNLTNYGSPYIISLTWEIEDEIEVTTRGRLKVKLPYALAVGEGQRIWISPNARETWREKTQITGTGQ
;
A
#
# COMPACT_ATOMS: atom_id res chain seq x y z
N MET A 1 9.24 -27.92 8.46
CA MET A 1 8.64 -28.96 7.60
C MET A 1 9.76 -29.61 6.80
N VAL A 2 10.20 -30.80 7.21
CA VAL A 2 11.40 -31.46 6.65
C VAL A 2 10.96 -32.36 5.51
N ILE A 3 11.23 -31.96 4.27
CA ILE A 3 11.04 -32.81 3.10
C ILE A 3 12.13 -33.88 3.15
N LYS A 4 11.78 -35.07 3.63
CA LYS A 4 12.64 -36.25 3.53
C LYS A 4 12.83 -36.55 2.04
N LYS A 5 14.04 -36.31 1.53
CA LYS A 5 14.51 -36.77 0.22
C LYS A 5 14.28 -38.28 0.14
N LEU A 6 13.38 -38.70 -0.76
CA LEU A 6 13.22 -40.11 -1.09
C LEU A 6 14.52 -40.60 -1.77
N PRO A 7 15.03 -41.79 -1.41
CA PRO A 7 16.23 -42.34 -2.01
C PRO A 7 16.02 -42.60 -3.50
N GLU A 8 16.97 -42.14 -4.34
CA GLU A 8 16.92 -42.22 -5.82
C GLU A 8 16.75 -43.65 -6.35
N GLU A 9 17.09 -44.66 -5.54
CA GLU A 9 16.96 -46.07 -5.90
C GLU A 9 15.51 -46.57 -5.98
N PHE A 10 14.55 -45.86 -5.36
CA PHE A 10 13.16 -46.32 -5.28
C PHE A 10 12.41 -46.18 -6.60
N TYR A 11 12.72 -45.17 -7.41
CA TYR A 11 12.08 -44.98 -8.72
C TYR A 11 12.63 -45.93 -9.78
N ILE A 12 13.92 -46.27 -9.70
CA ILE A 12 14.58 -47.08 -10.73
C ILE A 12 14.25 -48.57 -10.54
N MET A 13 14.23 -49.10 -9.31
CA MET A 13 13.91 -50.51 -9.09
C MET A 13 12.42 -50.85 -9.28
N GLY A 14 11.50 -49.94 -8.92
CA GLY A 14 10.07 -50.16 -9.11
C GLY A 14 9.69 -50.28 -10.59
N PHE A 15 10.24 -49.39 -11.43
CA PHE A 15 10.01 -49.41 -12.87
C PHE A 15 10.68 -50.61 -13.54
N LEU A 16 11.92 -50.96 -13.15
CA LEU A 16 12.62 -52.13 -13.70
C LEU A 16 11.95 -53.46 -13.32
N LYS A 17 11.31 -53.56 -12.15
CA LYS A 17 10.65 -54.80 -11.73
C LYS A 17 9.31 -55.02 -12.45
N ILE A 18 8.56 -53.95 -12.74
CA ILE A 18 7.35 -54.01 -13.57
C ILE A 18 7.69 -54.42 -15.00
N VAL A 19 8.81 -53.93 -15.53
CA VAL A 19 9.32 -54.34 -16.85
C VAL A 19 9.79 -55.80 -16.83
N ARG A 20 10.45 -56.27 -15.76
CA ARG A 20 11.02 -57.62 -15.70
C ARG A 20 10.00 -58.76 -15.56
N ASP A 21 8.91 -58.58 -14.81
CA ASP A 21 7.90 -59.64 -14.63
C ASP A 21 6.83 -59.67 -15.73
N LYS A 22 6.60 -58.58 -16.48
CA LYS A 22 5.67 -58.57 -17.63
C LYS A 22 6.32 -58.91 -18.97
N ILE A 23 7.66 -58.96 -19.07
CA ILE A 23 8.36 -59.39 -20.30
C ILE A 23 8.31 -60.92 -20.50
N LYS A 24 7.89 -61.72 -19.51
CA LYS A 24 8.05 -63.18 -19.55
C LYS A 24 7.05 -63.97 -20.41
N LYS A 25 6.18 -63.31 -21.19
CA LYS A 25 5.45 -63.93 -22.32
C LYS A 25 5.11 -62.87 -23.37
N ILE A 26 6.13 -62.28 -24.01
CA ILE A 26 5.92 -61.81 -25.38
C ILE A 26 5.82 -63.08 -26.22
N PRO A 27 4.67 -63.41 -26.84
CA PRO A 27 4.60 -64.57 -27.71
C PRO A 27 5.61 -64.36 -28.83
N THR A 28 6.66 -65.17 -28.86
CA THR A 28 7.57 -65.30 -30.00
C THR A 28 6.81 -65.91 -31.16
N ILE A 29 5.99 -65.10 -31.82
CA ILE A 29 5.51 -65.36 -33.18
C ILE A 29 6.57 -64.80 -34.12
N LEU A 30 7.79 -65.36 -34.04
CA LEU A 30 8.77 -65.25 -35.10
C LEU A 30 8.91 -66.65 -35.68
N SER A 31 7.84 -67.08 -36.37
CA SER A 31 8.01 -68.01 -37.47
C SER A 31 8.99 -67.31 -38.44
N ASN A 32 10.13 -67.93 -38.74
CA ASN A 32 11.13 -67.48 -39.72
C ASN A 32 10.54 -67.44 -41.16
N ARG A 33 9.48 -66.67 -41.36
CA ARG A 33 8.95 -66.28 -42.66
C ARG A 33 9.42 -64.85 -42.86
N GLY A 34 10.22 -64.62 -43.91
CA GLY A 34 10.60 -63.26 -44.29
C GLY A 34 9.34 -62.40 -44.45
N PHE A 35 9.44 -61.13 -44.07
CA PHE A 35 8.35 -60.18 -44.28
C PHE A 35 7.97 -60.16 -45.75
N THR A 36 6.68 -60.27 -46.03
CA THR A 36 6.19 -60.10 -47.38
C THR A 36 6.32 -58.63 -47.78
N PHE A 37 6.54 -58.38 -49.07
CA PHE A 37 6.66 -57.01 -49.59
C PHE A 37 5.45 -56.14 -49.24
N ILE A 38 4.24 -56.74 -49.20
CA ILE A 38 3.00 -56.05 -48.85
C ILE A 38 2.96 -55.63 -47.38
N GLU A 39 3.45 -56.46 -46.45
CA GLU A 39 3.51 -56.11 -45.02
C GLU A 39 4.46 -54.94 -44.78
N VAL A 40 5.61 -54.92 -45.47
CA VAL A 40 6.56 -53.80 -45.41
C VAL A 40 5.92 -52.52 -45.95
N LEU A 41 5.18 -52.60 -47.05
CA LEU A 41 4.51 -51.45 -47.66
C LEU A 41 3.42 -50.89 -46.73
N VAL A 42 2.58 -51.76 -46.16
CA VAL A 42 1.54 -51.36 -45.20
C VAL A 42 2.16 -50.73 -43.95
N ALA A 43 3.22 -51.33 -43.39
CA ALA A 43 3.92 -50.77 -42.24
C ALA A 43 4.54 -49.39 -42.54
N LEU A 44 5.13 -49.23 -43.74
CA LEU A 44 5.67 -47.95 -44.19
C LEU A 44 4.57 -46.89 -44.34
N THR A 45 3.42 -47.25 -44.91
CA THR A 45 2.27 -46.33 -45.04
C THR A 45 1.76 -45.88 -43.66
N ILE A 46 1.61 -46.81 -42.71
CA ILE A 46 1.17 -46.47 -41.34
C ILE A 46 2.20 -45.54 -40.68
N LEU A 47 3.50 -45.82 -40.84
CA LEU A 47 4.56 -44.97 -40.30
C LEU A 47 4.48 -43.54 -40.86
N ILE A 48 4.28 -43.39 -42.17
CA ILE A 48 4.13 -42.09 -42.81
C ILE A 48 2.94 -41.34 -42.21
N VAL A 49 1.77 -41.98 -42.11
CA VAL A 49 0.57 -41.36 -41.52
C VAL A 49 0.83 -40.90 -40.07
N ILE A 50 1.50 -41.72 -39.27
CA ILE A 50 1.89 -41.36 -37.89
C ILE A 50 2.80 -40.13 -37.88
N VAL A 51 3.88 -40.13 -38.68
CA VAL A 51 4.82 -39.01 -38.74
C VAL A 51 4.11 -37.72 -39.15
N PHE A 52 3.25 -37.76 -40.17
CA PHE A 52 2.47 -36.60 -40.61
C PHE A 52 1.45 -36.13 -39.57
N ALA A 53 0.86 -37.03 -38.78
CA ALA A 53 -0.07 -36.67 -37.72
C ALA A 53 0.61 -36.02 -36.52
N PHE A 54 1.78 -36.53 -36.10
CA PHE A 54 2.47 -36.06 -34.89
C PHE A 54 3.42 -34.88 -35.11
N THR A 55 3.98 -34.71 -36.31
CA THR A 55 4.93 -33.61 -36.57
C THR A 55 4.32 -32.23 -36.30
N PRO A 56 3.11 -31.87 -36.79
CA PRO A 56 2.49 -30.58 -36.49
C PRO A 56 2.20 -30.38 -35.00
N LEU A 57 1.83 -31.45 -34.28
CA LEU A 57 1.58 -31.40 -32.83
C LEU A 57 2.87 -31.12 -32.06
N LEU A 58 3.98 -31.76 -32.43
CA LEU A 58 5.28 -31.52 -31.81
C LEU A 58 5.77 -30.10 -32.06
N VAL A 59 5.72 -29.63 -33.32
CA VAL A 59 6.12 -28.26 -33.69
C VAL A 59 5.24 -27.24 -32.97
N GLY A 60 3.93 -27.44 -32.95
CA GLY A 60 3.00 -26.56 -32.23
C GLY A 60 3.25 -26.53 -30.73
N SER A 61 3.60 -27.67 -30.12
CA SER A 61 3.94 -27.73 -28.69
C SER A 61 5.23 -26.97 -28.39
N ILE A 62 6.27 -27.15 -29.20
CA ILE A 62 7.55 -26.46 -29.03
C ILE A 62 7.34 -24.94 -29.11
N ASN A 63 6.60 -24.46 -30.12
CA ASN A 63 6.31 -23.04 -30.28
C ASN A 63 5.52 -22.46 -29.08
N ARG A 64 4.55 -23.21 -28.56
CA ARG A 64 3.79 -22.78 -27.36
C ARG A 64 4.66 -22.72 -26.10
N ILE A 65 5.60 -23.65 -25.95
CA ILE A 65 6.54 -23.67 -24.83
C ILE A 65 7.47 -22.45 -24.91
N HIS A 66 8.01 -22.15 -26.10
CA HIS A 66 8.83 -20.96 -26.30
C HIS A 66 8.04 -19.68 -26.02
N PHE A 67 6.86 -19.53 -26.61
CA PHE A 67 6.00 -18.37 -26.36
C PHE A 67 5.64 -18.20 -24.87
N ALA A 68 5.36 -19.30 -24.15
CA ALA A 68 5.09 -19.24 -22.72
C ALA A 68 6.35 -18.86 -21.91
N GLY A 69 7.53 -19.33 -22.34
CA GLY A 69 8.82 -18.94 -21.76
C GLY A 69 9.08 -17.44 -21.94
N ASP A 70 9.00 -16.97 -23.19
CA ASP A 70 9.13 -15.57 -23.57
C ASP A 70 8.17 -14.68 -22.78
N LYS A 71 6.89 -15.08 -22.67
CA LYS A 71 5.88 -14.35 -21.88
C LYS A 71 6.22 -14.30 -20.39
N SER A 72 6.76 -15.38 -19.84
CA SER A 72 7.15 -15.44 -18.43
C SER A 72 8.34 -14.52 -18.17
N GLU A 73 9.33 -14.50 -19.06
CA GLU A 73 10.48 -13.60 -18.95
C GLU A 73 10.05 -12.13 -19.04
N ALA A 74 9.22 -11.78 -20.03
CA ALA A 74 8.64 -10.44 -20.14
C ALA A 74 7.87 -10.03 -18.88
N LEU A 75 7.10 -10.95 -18.29
CA LEU A 75 6.36 -10.70 -17.06
C LEU A 75 7.28 -10.41 -15.87
N TYR A 76 8.33 -11.20 -15.67
CA TYR A 76 9.25 -11.00 -14.54
C TYR A 76 10.06 -9.72 -14.68
N GLU A 77 10.50 -9.39 -15.91
CA GLU A 77 11.17 -8.11 -16.15
C GLU A 77 10.23 -6.93 -15.93
N GLY A 78 8.99 -7.04 -16.39
CA GLY A 78 7.97 -6.02 -16.17
C GLY A 78 7.67 -5.83 -14.68
N GLN A 79 7.59 -6.93 -13.92
CA GLN A 79 7.40 -6.87 -12.47
C GLN A 79 8.60 -6.20 -11.78
N SER A 80 9.82 -6.54 -12.18
CA SER A 80 11.03 -5.93 -11.62
C SER A 80 11.07 -4.43 -11.87
N GLU A 81 10.71 -3.97 -13.07
CA GLU A 81 10.64 -2.54 -13.37
C GLU A 81 9.51 -1.85 -12.60
N MET A 82 8.33 -2.47 -12.55
CA MET A 82 7.21 -1.97 -11.75
C MET A 82 7.56 -1.82 -10.27
N GLU A 83 8.27 -2.78 -9.67
CA GLU A 83 8.71 -2.69 -8.28
C GLU A 83 9.66 -1.51 -8.06
N VAL A 84 10.56 -1.24 -9.02
CA VAL A 84 11.43 -0.07 -8.99
C VAL A 84 10.62 1.22 -9.14
N ASP A 85 9.67 1.27 -10.09
CA ASP A 85 8.81 2.44 -10.29
C ASP A 85 7.94 2.74 -9.06
N ILE A 86 7.42 1.72 -8.40
CA ILE A 86 6.67 1.86 -7.15
C ILE A 86 7.60 2.36 -6.02
N ALA A 87 8.82 1.82 -5.92
CA ALA A 87 9.77 2.20 -4.87
C ALA A 87 10.30 3.63 -5.06
N GLU A 88 10.58 4.03 -6.30
CA GLU A 88 11.04 5.37 -6.67
C GLU A 88 9.88 6.37 -6.85
N ARG A 89 8.61 5.91 -6.70
CA ARG A 89 7.39 6.69 -6.96
C ARG A 89 7.38 7.37 -8.32
N ARG A 90 7.83 6.65 -9.36
CA ARG A 90 7.71 7.07 -10.75
C ARG A 90 6.32 6.74 -11.25
N THR A 91 5.37 7.61 -10.91
CA THR A 91 3.96 7.47 -11.27
C THR A 91 3.52 8.52 -12.27
N ILE A 92 2.45 8.23 -12.99
CA ILE A 92 1.64 9.24 -13.67
C ILE A 92 0.56 9.65 -12.69
N ASP A 93 0.60 10.89 -12.22
CA ASP A 93 -0.34 11.42 -11.22
C ASP A 93 -1.73 11.72 -11.82
N GLY A 94 -2.69 12.04 -10.95
CA GLY A 94 -4.06 12.40 -11.36
C GLY A 94 -4.99 11.21 -11.61
N TYR A 95 -4.66 10.01 -11.12
CA TYR A 95 -5.54 8.84 -11.21
C TYR A 95 -6.27 8.58 -9.91
N GLU A 96 -7.52 8.13 -10.02
CA GLU A 96 -8.35 7.75 -8.89
C GLU A 96 -8.81 6.30 -9.02
N LEU A 97 -8.77 5.57 -7.90
CA LEU A 97 -9.39 4.26 -7.80
C LEU A 97 -10.68 4.38 -7.01
N VAL A 98 -11.80 4.25 -7.71
CA VAL A 98 -13.14 4.33 -7.14
C VAL A 98 -13.61 2.92 -6.75
N PHE A 99 -13.87 2.73 -5.46
CA PHE A 99 -14.52 1.52 -4.94
C PHE A 99 -15.99 1.81 -4.66
N THR A 100 -16.88 1.14 -5.37
CA THR A 100 -18.32 1.20 -5.12
C THR A 100 -18.72 0.01 -4.23
N TYR A 101 -19.30 0.29 -3.06
CA TYR A 101 -19.78 -0.74 -2.13
C TYR A 101 -21.32 -0.78 -2.10
N GLY A 102 -21.87 -1.98 -2.24
CA GLY A 102 -23.31 -2.24 -2.20
C GLY A 102 -23.99 -2.22 -3.57
N ASP A 103 -25.14 -2.89 -3.67
CA ASP A 103 -25.90 -3.01 -4.92
C ASP A 103 -26.59 -1.69 -5.36
N ASN A 104 -26.54 -0.65 -4.51
CA ASN A 104 -27.25 0.62 -4.71
C ASN A 104 -26.34 1.84 -4.92
N GLU A 105 -25.03 1.66 -5.15
CA GLU A 105 -24.09 2.78 -5.41
C GLU A 105 -23.98 3.84 -4.28
N ASP A 106 -24.61 3.63 -3.11
CA ASP A 106 -24.72 4.63 -2.04
C ASP A 106 -23.40 4.91 -1.30
N THR A 107 -22.32 4.17 -1.57
CA THR A 107 -21.02 4.38 -0.93
C THR A 107 -19.88 4.21 -1.93
N GLU A 108 -19.34 5.34 -2.37
CA GLU A 108 -18.11 5.42 -3.15
C GLU A 108 -16.94 5.79 -2.25
N ILE A 109 -15.86 5.02 -2.33
CA ILE A 109 -14.58 5.33 -1.72
C ILE A 109 -13.60 5.63 -2.85
N VAL A 110 -13.24 6.90 -2.98
CA VAL A 110 -12.25 7.36 -3.96
C VAL A 110 -10.88 7.35 -3.30
N VAL A 111 -9.94 6.60 -3.89
CA VAL A 111 -8.54 6.55 -3.45
C VAL A 111 -7.69 7.24 -4.51
N PRO A 112 -7.20 8.47 -4.25
CA PRO A 112 -6.32 9.15 -5.18
C PRO A 112 -4.95 8.47 -5.19
N GLY A 113 -4.28 8.52 -6.34
CA GLY A 113 -2.97 7.92 -6.50
C GLY A 113 -2.34 8.19 -7.85
N GLY A 114 -1.20 7.54 -8.04
CA GLY A 114 -0.47 7.54 -9.30
C GLY A 114 -0.54 6.18 -9.99
N LEU A 115 -0.65 6.18 -11.32
CA LEU A 115 -0.61 4.96 -12.11
C LEU A 115 0.84 4.59 -12.46
N VAL A 116 1.18 3.32 -12.28
CA VAL A 116 2.39 2.71 -12.83
C VAL A 116 1.96 1.77 -13.95
N ASP A 117 2.46 2.00 -15.16
CA ASP A 117 2.17 1.16 -16.32
C ASP A 117 3.48 0.70 -16.96
N VAL A 118 3.67 -0.62 -17.03
CA VAL A 118 4.89 -1.25 -17.52
C VAL A 118 4.52 -2.26 -18.59
N GLU A 119 5.09 -2.06 -19.78
CA GLU A 119 5.05 -3.00 -20.89
C GLU A 119 6.45 -3.53 -21.18
N LYS A 120 6.60 -4.86 -21.11
CA LYS A 120 7.83 -5.55 -21.53
C LYS A 120 7.54 -6.56 -22.61
N THR A 121 8.47 -6.68 -23.55
CA THR A 121 8.39 -7.60 -24.68
C THR A 121 9.66 -8.43 -24.75
N LYS A 122 9.48 -9.75 -24.85
CA LYS A 122 10.56 -10.73 -25.05
C LYS A 122 10.18 -11.68 -26.17
N GLY A 123 11.07 -11.83 -27.14
CA GLY A 123 10.79 -12.61 -28.35
C GLY A 123 9.48 -12.16 -29.00
N ASP A 124 8.53 -13.10 -29.10
CA ASP A 124 7.21 -12.88 -29.70
C ASP A 124 6.10 -12.57 -28.69
N ALA A 125 6.43 -12.46 -27.40
CA ALA A 125 5.45 -12.27 -26.32
C ALA A 125 5.63 -10.93 -25.59
N SER A 126 4.52 -10.31 -25.20
CA SER A 126 4.50 -9.14 -24.33
C SER A 126 3.74 -9.41 -23.03
N ALA A 127 4.13 -8.69 -21.98
CA ALA A 127 3.48 -8.67 -20.68
C ALA A 127 3.22 -7.22 -20.28
N TRP A 128 1.98 -6.93 -19.92
CA TRP A 128 1.51 -5.61 -19.52
C TRP A 128 1.10 -5.67 -18.07
N LEU A 129 1.66 -4.78 -17.26
CA LEU A 129 1.43 -4.71 -15.83
C LEU A 129 1.02 -3.29 -15.49
N ARG A 130 -0.11 -3.16 -14.80
CA ARG A 130 -0.63 -1.88 -14.34
C ARG A 130 -0.90 -1.93 -12.83
N GLY A 131 -0.39 -0.94 -12.11
CA GLY A 131 -0.58 -0.77 -10.68
C GLY A 131 -1.02 0.65 -10.34
N LEU A 132 -1.71 0.80 -9.21
CA LEU A 132 -1.99 2.10 -8.62
C LEU A 132 -1.21 2.22 -7.31
N VAL A 133 -0.42 3.28 -7.17
CA VAL A 133 0.23 3.66 -5.93
C VAL A 133 -0.64 4.71 -5.25
N PRO A 134 -1.28 4.42 -4.11
CA PRO A 134 -2.15 5.38 -3.46
C PRO A 134 -1.34 6.55 -2.90
N PHE A 135 -1.86 7.75 -3.07
CA PHE A 135 -1.34 8.96 -2.44
C PHE A 135 -1.89 9.03 -1.01
N VAL A 136 -1.03 8.84 -0.01
CA VAL A 136 -1.46 8.79 1.40
C VAL A 136 -0.71 9.87 2.17
N PRO A 137 -1.20 11.11 2.08
CA PRO A 137 -0.57 12.23 2.73
C PRO A 137 -0.72 12.09 4.24
N THR A 138 0.35 12.36 4.97
CA THR A 138 0.37 12.22 6.42
C THR A 138 0.95 13.46 7.06
N ILE A 139 0.44 13.80 8.25
CA ILE A 139 0.98 14.89 9.05
C ILE A 139 1.31 14.42 10.45
N ASN A 140 2.42 14.89 10.99
CA ASN A 140 2.84 14.68 12.37
C ASN A 140 3.01 16.03 13.07
N LEU A 141 2.53 16.10 14.31
CA LEU A 141 2.47 17.34 15.08
C LEU A 141 3.65 17.42 16.06
N TYR A 142 4.28 18.59 16.14
CA TYR A 142 5.34 18.90 17.07
C TYR A 142 5.03 20.20 17.83
N PRO A 143 4.85 20.14 19.15
CA PRO A 143 4.77 18.92 19.98
C PRO A 143 3.47 18.12 19.73
N SER A 144 3.54 16.78 19.78
CA SER A 144 2.35 15.91 19.69
C SER A 144 1.56 15.81 21.00
N LEU A 145 2.15 16.35 22.08
CA LEU A 145 1.60 16.34 23.41
C LEU A 145 1.85 17.68 24.10
N ILE A 146 0.79 18.27 24.63
CA ILE A 146 0.84 19.51 25.41
C ILE A 146 0.22 19.28 26.79
N ILE A 147 0.48 20.20 27.71
CA ILE A 147 -0.07 20.16 29.07
C ILE A 147 -1.14 21.25 29.19
N GLU A 148 -2.28 20.92 29.78
CA GLU A 148 -3.35 21.89 30.03
C GLU A 148 -2.81 23.08 30.84
N GLY A 149 -3.16 24.30 30.41
CA GLY A 149 -2.58 25.53 30.95
C GLY A 149 -1.28 25.97 30.28
N HIS A 150 -0.89 25.35 29.17
CA HIS A 150 0.15 25.84 28.26
C HIS A 150 0.05 27.33 27.91
N GLU A 151 1.16 27.87 27.43
CA GLU A 151 1.21 29.25 26.97
C GLU A 151 0.43 29.43 25.66
N THR A 152 -0.27 30.56 25.55
CA THR A 152 -1.05 30.94 24.39
C THR A 152 -0.58 32.33 23.92
N PRO A 153 -0.23 32.51 22.63
CA PRO A 153 -0.26 31.52 21.56
C PRO A 153 0.81 30.43 21.69
N LEU A 154 0.45 29.17 21.46
CA LEU A 154 1.40 28.06 21.36
C LEU A 154 1.78 27.85 19.90
N LYS A 155 3.08 27.99 19.61
CA LYS A 155 3.63 27.66 18.30
C LYS A 155 3.63 26.14 18.10
N MET A 156 3.03 25.69 17.00
CA MET A 156 2.98 24.31 16.58
C MET A 156 3.70 24.16 15.25
N SER A 157 4.46 23.09 15.11
CA SER A 157 5.04 22.61 13.85
C SER A 157 4.26 21.38 13.39
N VAL A 158 4.06 21.27 12.08
CA VAL A 158 3.42 20.16 11.39
C VAL A 158 4.37 19.66 10.34
N LEU A 159 4.90 18.46 10.55
CA LEU A 159 5.72 17.76 9.56
C LEU A 159 4.79 16.98 8.63
N GLY A 160 4.80 17.34 7.36
CA GLY A 160 4.05 16.70 6.30
C GLY A 160 4.90 15.69 5.56
N ARG A 161 4.24 14.67 5.03
CA ARG A 161 4.76 13.77 4.00
C ARG A 161 3.71 13.66 2.92
N GLU A 162 4.12 13.82 1.67
CA GLU A 162 3.24 13.91 0.52
C GLU A 162 2.23 15.06 0.71
N THR A 163 2.68 16.19 1.26
CA THR A 163 1.80 17.35 1.49
C THR A 163 2.22 18.53 0.63
N ASP A 164 1.27 19.40 0.28
CA ASP A 164 1.56 20.68 -0.34
C ASP A 164 1.07 21.83 0.55
N PHE A 165 1.84 22.09 1.60
CA PHE A 165 1.57 23.17 2.53
C PHE A 165 1.77 24.55 1.90
N GLU A 166 2.62 24.69 0.89
CA GLU A 166 2.76 25.97 0.19
C GLU A 166 1.53 26.30 -0.64
N LEU A 167 1.00 25.33 -1.40
CA LEU A 167 -0.26 25.50 -2.11
C LEU A 167 -1.42 25.72 -1.13
N ALA A 168 -1.46 24.94 -0.04
CA ALA A 168 -2.46 25.15 1.01
C ALA A 168 -2.38 26.58 1.58
N LYS A 169 -1.18 27.09 1.82
CA LYS A 169 -0.96 28.45 2.30
C LYS A 169 -1.33 29.51 1.27
N SER A 170 -0.94 29.35 0.00
CA SER A 170 -1.30 30.31 -1.08
C SER A 170 -2.81 30.37 -1.29
N ASN A 171 -3.49 29.26 -1.11
CA ASN A 171 -4.95 29.14 -1.22
C ASN A 171 -5.68 29.49 0.10
N ASN A 172 -4.99 30.07 1.09
CA ASN A 172 -5.54 30.43 2.40
C ASN A 172 -6.27 29.28 3.12
N ARG A 173 -5.85 28.03 2.89
CA ARG A 173 -6.32 26.88 3.63
C ARG A 173 -5.82 26.96 5.08
N ARG A 174 -6.58 26.35 5.98
CA ARG A 174 -6.42 26.54 7.43
C ARG A 174 -6.37 25.19 8.13
N PHE A 175 -5.56 25.10 9.17
CA PHE A 175 -5.64 24.02 10.12
C PHE A 175 -6.90 24.18 10.96
N ILE A 176 -7.76 23.17 10.96
CA ILE A 176 -8.98 23.14 11.76
C ILE A 176 -8.75 22.19 12.94
N ILE A 177 -9.01 22.68 14.15
CA ILE A 177 -8.85 21.91 15.39
C ILE A 177 -10.23 21.45 15.87
N TYR A 178 -10.41 20.14 15.98
CA TYR A 178 -11.60 19.50 16.51
C TYR A 178 -11.31 18.90 17.88
N ASP A 179 -12.28 18.97 18.80
CA ASP A 179 -12.22 18.23 20.06
C ASP A 179 -12.57 16.75 19.87
N ARG A 180 -12.46 15.98 20.96
CA ARG A 180 -12.85 14.56 20.99
C ARG A 180 -14.31 14.27 20.67
N HIS A 181 -15.19 15.28 20.71
CA HIS A 181 -16.61 15.18 20.41
C HIS A 181 -16.92 15.59 18.97
N GLY A 182 -15.91 15.99 18.19
CA GLY A 182 -16.05 16.43 16.81
C GLY A 182 -16.46 17.91 16.67
N ASN A 183 -16.49 18.68 17.75
CA ASN A 183 -16.80 20.10 17.66
C ASN A 183 -15.57 20.87 17.16
N LYS A 184 -15.78 21.82 16.23
CA LYS A 184 -14.74 22.76 15.81
C LYS A 184 -14.39 23.70 16.98
N VAL A 185 -13.16 23.62 17.45
CA VAL A 185 -12.64 24.41 18.57
C VAL A 185 -12.03 25.71 18.07
N GLU A 186 -11.19 25.60 17.04
CA GLU A 186 -10.37 26.69 16.52
C GLU A 186 -10.01 26.43 15.06
N GLU A 187 -9.62 27.48 14.36
CA GLU A 187 -9.12 27.41 12.99
C GLU A 187 -7.99 28.42 12.83
N GLN A 188 -6.88 28.00 12.21
CA GLN A 188 -5.65 28.76 12.16
C GLN A 188 -5.02 28.74 10.78
N LEU A 189 -4.52 29.90 10.35
CA LEU A 189 -3.77 30.03 9.10
C LEU A 189 -2.37 29.44 9.26
N ILE A 190 -1.86 28.91 8.16
CA ILE A 190 -0.45 28.51 8.05
C ILE A 190 0.41 29.79 8.11
N THR A 191 1.29 29.86 9.10
CA THR A 191 2.13 31.02 9.38
C THR A 191 3.40 30.99 8.54
N SER A 192 4.06 29.84 8.47
CA SER A 192 5.29 29.61 7.70
C SER A 192 5.24 28.20 7.10
N VAL A 193 5.98 28.02 6.01
CA VAL A 193 6.21 26.73 5.38
C VAL A 193 7.70 26.67 5.03
N SER A 194 8.30 25.50 5.18
CA SER A 194 9.67 25.22 4.79
C SER A 194 9.77 23.81 4.22
N ASN A 195 10.53 23.64 3.14
CA ASN A 195 10.86 22.31 2.64
C ASN A 195 11.95 21.69 3.53
N LEU A 196 11.84 20.39 3.76
CA LEU A 196 12.80 19.62 4.55
C LEU A 196 13.68 18.78 3.63
N GLU A 197 14.96 18.71 3.95
CA GLU A 197 15.90 17.73 3.36
C GLU A 197 15.90 16.45 4.21
N ASP A 198 14.71 15.87 4.44
CA ASP A 198 14.51 14.64 5.22
C ASP A 198 13.90 13.56 4.30
N ASP A 199 14.35 12.31 4.44
CA ASP A 199 13.81 11.18 3.67
C ASP A 199 12.38 10.81 4.10
N VAL A 200 11.94 11.27 5.28
CA VAL A 200 10.65 10.91 5.88
C VAL A 200 9.57 11.97 5.66
N TYR A 201 9.96 13.25 5.68
CA TYR A 201 9.05 14.40 5.60
C TYR A 201 9.53 15.36 4.52
N ASP A 202 8.63 15.85 3.69
CA ASP A 202 8.94 16.76 2.59
C ASP A 202 8.76 18.23 2.99
N GLN A 203 7.80 18.54 3.87
CA GLN A 203 7.51 19.91 4.28
C GLN A 203 7.23 20.04 5.77
N GLU A 204 7.55 21.21 6.31
CA GLU A 204 7.15 21.66 7.63
C GLU A 204 6.27 22.90 7.49
N ALA A 205 5.12 22.90 8.18
CA ALA A 205 4.26 24.07 8.30
C ALA A 205 4.10 24.46 9.77
N GLU A 206 4.09 25.76 10.05
CA GLU A 206 3.87 26.26 11.41
C GLU A 206 2.53 26.99 11.53
N PHE A 207 1.87 26.85 12.66
CA PHE A 207 0.67 27.62 13.02
C PHE A 207 0.63 27.85 14.54
N ASN A 208 -0.23 28.76 14.99
CA ASN A 208 -0.32 29.14 16.40
C ASN A 208 -1.68 28.75 16.99
N ILE A 209 -1.69 27.94 18.03
CA ILE A 209 -2.90 27.68 18.82
C ILE A 209 -3.12 28.85 19.77
N THR A 210 -4.22 29.57 19.61
CA THR A 210 -4.55 30.74 20.45
C THR A 210 -5.49 30.39 21.59
N LYS A 211 -6.27 29.30 21.49
CA LYS A 211 -7.15 28.86 22.58
C LYS A 211 -6.42 27.96 23.56
N ASN A 212 -6.78 28.10 24.84
CA ASN A 212 -6.32 27.18 25.86
C ASN A 212 -7.06 25.84 25.75
N LEU A 213 -6.47 24.89 25.04
CA LEU A 213 -6.91 23.50 24.98
C LEU A 213 -6.85 22.83 26.36
N THR A 214 -7.85 21.99 26.66
CA THR A 214 -7.99 21.33 27.96
C THR A 214 -7.95 19.81 27.82
N ASN A 215 -7.61 19.10 28.89
CA ASN A 215 -7.62 17.64 28.87
C ASN A 215 -9.03 17.07 28.59
N TYR A 216 -10.10 17.78 28.97
CA TYR A 216 -11.49 17.36 28.72
C TYR A 216 -11.77 17.18 27.22
N GLY A 217 -11.33 18.12 26.38
CA GLY A 217 -11.49 18.04 24.93
C GLY A 217 -10.50 17.11 24.24
N SER A 218 -9.55 16.52 24.96
CA SER A 218 -8.51 15.65 24.41
C SER A 218 -9.04 14.24 24.08
N PRO A 219 -8.54 13.59 23.00
CA PRO A 219 -7.59 14.08 22.01
C PRO A 219 -8.21 15.12 21.08
N TYR A 220 -7.41 16.12 20.69
CA TYR A 220 -7.79 17.03 19.62
C TYR A 220 -7.30 16.47 18.29
N ILE A 221 -8.10 16.68 17.24
CA ILE A 221 -7.75 16.33 15.87
C ILE A 221 -7.47 17.62 15.12
N ILE A 222 -6.28 17.74 14.57
CA ILE A 222 -5.90 18.85 13.71
C ILE A 222 -6.00 18.36 12.28
N SER A 223 -6.84 19.00 11.49
CA SER A 223 -7.11 18.62 10.11
C SER A 223 -6.66 19.72 9.17
N LEU A 224 -6.09 19.35 8.03
CA LEU A 224 -5.86 20.24 6.90
C LEU A 224 -6.48 19.61 5.66
N THR A 225 -7.14 20.42 4.85
CA THR A 225 -7.75 19.98 3.60
C THR A 225 -7.33 20.92 2.47
N TRP A 226 -6.85 20.35 1.37
CA TRP A 226 -6.46 21.06 0.16
C TRP A 226 -6.85 20.24 -1.07
N GLU A 227 -6.75 20.85 -2.25
CA GLU A 227 -7.05 20.21 -3.53
C GLU A 227 -5.75 20.00 -4.30
N ILE A 228 -5.61 18.82 -4.94
CA ILE A 228 -4.56 18.51 -5.90
C ILE A 228 -5.16 18.65 -7.30
N GLU A 229 -4.51 19.45 -8.14
CA GLU A 229 -4.92 19.69 -9.54
C GLU A 229 -6.38 20.14 -9.71
N ASP A 230 -6.92 20.86 -8.70
CA ASP A 230 -8.29 21.39 -8.66
C ASP A 230 -9.43 20.33 -8.74
N GLU A 231 -9.11 19.04 -8.66
CA GLU A 231 -10.10 17.95 -8.77
C GLU A 231 -10.14 17.07 -7.51
N ILE A 232 -9.00 16.83 -6.86
CA ILE A 232 -8.89 15.83 -5.80
C ILE A 232 -8.79 16.49 -4.43
N GLU A 233 -9.84 16.37 -3.60
CA GLU A 233 -9.83 16.86 -2.22
C GLU A 233 -9.06 15.91 -1.31
N VAL A 234 -7.97 16.41 -0.75
CA VAL A 234 -7.08 15.67 0.14
C VAL A 234 -7.20 16.21 1.55
N THR A 235 -7.49 15.33 2.50
CA THR A 235 -7.57 15.67 3.92
C THR A 235 -6.56 14.88 4.75
N THR A 236 -5.71 15.59 5.49
CA THR A 236 -4.80 15.00 6.48
C THR A 236 -5.24 15.31 7.90
N ARG A 237 -4.95 14.40 8.83
CA ARG A 237 -5.34 14.50 10.23
C ARG A 237 -4.20 14.11 11.16
N GLY A 238 -3.86 14.99 12.08
CA GLY A 238 -2.90 14.79 13.17
C GLY A 238 -3.60 14.76 14.52
N ARG A 239 -3.10 13.96 15.46
CA ARG A 239 -3.67 13.83 16.80
C ARG A 239 -2.83 14.57 17.84
N LEU A 240 -3.41 15.56 18.50
CA LEU A 240 -2.80 16.30 19.60
C LEU A 240 -3.36 15.83 20.95
N LYS A 241 -2.48 15.39 21.86
CA LYS A 241 -2.86 15.01 23.22
C LYS A 241 -2.65 16.17 24.18
N VAL A 242 -3.61 16.41 25.06
CA VAL A 242 -3.50 17.40 26.15
C VAL A 242 -3.55 16.63 27.45
N LYS A 243 -2.50 16.66 28.26
CA LYS A 243 -2.48 16.05 29.60
C LYS A 243 -3.03 17.01 30.65
N LEU A 244 -3.43 16.45 31.79
CA LEU A 244 -3.75 17.21 32.99
C LEU A 244 -2.56 18.10 33.41
N PRO A 245 -2.82 19.26 34.04
CA PRO A 245 -1.76 20.13 34.55
C PRO A 245 -0.96 19.40 35.65
N TYR A 246 0.32 19.75 35.80
CA TYR A 246 1.16 19.12 36.83
C TYR A 246 0.80 19.62 38.24
N ALA A 247 0.30 20.84 38.37
CA ALA A 247 -0.16 21.37 39.63
C ALA A 247 -1.50 22.09 39.49
N LEU A 248 -2.28 22.02 40.56
CA LEU A 248 -3.54 22.74 40.73
C LEU A 248 -3.53 23.37 42.12
N ALA A 249 -3.92 24.64 42.20
CA ALA A 249 -4.08 25.37 43.44
C ALA A 249 -5.47 26.01 43.49
N VAL A 250 -6.07 26.05 44.67
CA VAL A 250 -7.33 26.74 44.92
C VAL A 250 -7.01 27.97 45.75
N GLY A 251 -7.24 29.15 45.17
CA GLY A 251 -7.00 30.43 45.82
C GLY A 251 -8.25 30.96 46.53
N GLU A 252 -8.09 32.09 47.22
CA GLU A 252 -9.21 32.84 47.79
C GLU A 252 -10.24 33.22 46.70
N GLY A 253 -11.54 33.17 47.05
CA GLY A 253 -12.62 33.45 46.11
C GLY A 253 -12.97 32.31 45.14
N GLN A 254 -12.64 31.05 45.50
CA GLN A 254 -12.95 29.84 44.71
C GLN A 254 -12.35 29.86 43.30
N ARG A 255 -11.21 30.52 43.13
CA ARG A 255 -10.46 30.55 41.87
C ARG A 255 -9.56 29.34 41.78
N ILE A 256 -9.67 28.60 40.67
CA ILE A 256 -8.80 27.47 40.39
C ILE A 256 -7.64 27.96 39.52
N TRP A 257 -6.43 27.77 40.01
CA TRP A 257 -5.20 28.01 39.28
C TRP A 257 -4.59 26.68 38.85
N ILE A 258 -4.11 26.63 37.62
CA ILE A 258 -3.42 25.47 37.06
C ILE A 258 -2.03 25.86 36.59
N SER A 259 -1.10 24.91 36.65
CA SER A 259 0.26 25.10 36.16
C SER A 259 0.71 23.94 35.28
N PRO A 260 1.17 24.22 34.04
CA PRO A 260 1.74 23.21 33.16
C PRO A 260 3.19 22.85 33.49
N ASN A 261 3.83 23.52 34.47
CA ASN A 261 5.22 23.24 34.89
C ASN A 261 5.44 23.27 36.42
N ALA A 262 4.36 23.46 37.20
CA ALA A 262 4.30 23.54 38.66
C ALA A 262 5.13 24.65 39.34
N ARG A 263 5.99 25.38 38.62
CA ARG A 263 6.98 26.29 39.21
C ARG A 263 6.87 27.73 38.73
N GLU A 264 6.59 27.96 37.45
CA GLU A 264 6.81 29.28 36.84
C GLU A 264 5.51 29.87 36.30
N THR A 265 4.65 29.04 35.71
CA THR A 265 3.44 29.52 35.04
C THR A 265 2.20 29.07 35.79
N TRP A 266 1.43 30.03 36.29
CA TRP A 266 0.13 29.79 36.92
C TRP A 266 -0.94 30.53 36.13
N ARG A 267 -1.99 29.83 35.74
CA ARG A 267 -3.10 30.39 34.96
C ARG A 267 -4.43 30.08 35.63
N GLU A 268 -5.31 31.07 35.69
CA GLU A 268 -6.66 30.89 36.21
C GLU A 268 -7.49 30.08 35.20
N LYS A 269 -8.07 28.95 35.65
CA LYS A 269 -8.86 28.04 34.81
C LYS A 269 -10.34 28.42 34.78
N THR A 270 -10.92 28.77 35.92
CA THR A 270 -12.34 29.13 36.10
C THR A 270 -12.59 29.56 37.54
N GLN A 271 -13.58 30.43 37.74
CA GLN A 271 -14.17 30.73 39.04
C GLN A 271 -15.30 29.73 39.29
N ILE A 272 -15.29 28.99 40.40
CA ILE A 272 -16.37 28.05 40.71
C ILE A 272 -17.66 28.87 40.92
N THR A 273 -18.53 28.93 39.91
CA THR A 273 -19.87 29.51 40.04
C THR A 273 -20.80 28.43 40.60
N GLY A 274 -20.48 27.94 41.79
CA GLY A 274 -21.34 27.06 42.55
C GLY A 274 -22.05 27.88 43.60
N THR A 275 -23.28 28.32 43.34
CA THR A 275 -24.23 28.58 44.42
C THR A 275 -24.47 27.25 45.12
N GLY A 276 -23.66 26.95 46.13
CA GLY A 276 -23.91 25.83 47.02
C GLY A 276 -25.26 26.06 47.70
N GLN A 277 -26.27 25.32 47.26
CA GLN A 277 -27.40 24.91 48.08
C GLN A 277 -27.31 23.41 48.28
#